data_AF-A0A7Y5SKQ2-F1
#
_entry.id   AF-A0A7Y5SKQ2-F1
#
_cell.length_a   1.000
_cell.length_b   1.000
_cell.length_c   1.000
_cell.angle_alpha   90.00
_cell.angle_beta   90.00
_cell.angle_gamma   90.00
#
_symmetry.space_group_name_H-M   'P 1'
#
loop_
_entity.id
_entity.type
_entity.pdbx_description
1 polymer ?
#
loop_
_entity_poly.entity_id
_entity_poly.type
_entity_poly.pdbx_seq_one_letter_code
_entity_poly.pdbx_strand_id
1 'polypeptide(L)'
;MPAQIDVYRDWLKITETARPLNYYQLLRVTNFEDNVQLIRDRYRRMNEHVRKFAAGEYAKQSQDLLNELARAMLCLTDAQRKREYDASLGREGKAEGRRRSLEEILLANKVIDTDQLNKARNFANAIGLEVRDAIVQQKLAAPEVVVQAYAESQGLPYIDLGDIQISPELIPLVPAGIARQYGRFSAVDNTFCTPYLQQPFQYGVDFIVHSTTKYLNGHGNSIAGAIVGRDLELMKGRVWQAMKLTGTNANPWDAWLTHNGMKTLALRMDRHSANALAVAQFLENHPKVERVNYNGLPSHPDHALAKKQMRAFGGMLSFELKGGLEAGIHLMNSLRFCTLAPTLGDVDTLALHPASMSHINIPKEVRLQNGITDGLVRLSVGIENVQDIIADLEGGM
;
A
#
# COMPACT_ATOMS: atom_id res chain seq x y z
N MET A 1 18.28 -46.68 15.79
CA MET A 1 17.96 -45.57 14.87
C MET A 1 16.76 -44.86 15.44
N PRO A 2 16.75 -43.53 15.60
CA PRO A 2 15.55 -42.83 16.07
C PRO A 2 14.40 -43.10 15.09
N ALA A 3 13.23 -43.48 15.61
CA ALA A 3 12.06 -43.78 14.79
C ALA A 3 11.70 -42.55 13.96
N GLN A 4 11.63 -42.71 12.63
CA GLN A 4 11.28 -41.63 11.71
C GLN A 4 9.86 -41.16 12.04
N ILE A 5 9.73 -39.93 12.54
CA ILE A 5 8.44 -39.32 12.85
C ILE A 5 7.58 -39.24 11.58
N ASP A 6 6.32 -39.63 11.70
CA ASP A 6 5.38 -39.53 10.60
C ASP A 6 4.48 -38.33 10.85
N VAL A 7 4.90 -37.15 10.34
CA VAL A 7 4.23 -35.88 10.65
C VAL A 7 2.73 -35.85 10.32
N TYR A 8 2.28 -36.61 9.32
CA TYR A 8 0.86 -36.69 8.97
C TYR A 8 0.07 -37.52 9.98
N ARG A 9 0.63 -38.64 10.45
CA ARG A 9 0.00 -39.49 11.46
C ARG A 9 0.11 -38.88 12.85
N ASP A 10 1.31 -38.44 13.22
CA ASP A 10 1.66 -38.12 14.58
C ASP A 10 1.16 -36.71 14.96
N TRP A 11 1.24 -35.74 14.04
CA TRP A 11 0.75 -34.37 14.28
C TRP A 11 -0.63 -34.16 13.68
N LEU A 12 -0.82 -34.49 12.40
CA LEU A 12 -2.09 -34.24 11.74
C LEU A 12 -3.12 -35.33 11.97
N LYS A 13 -2.82 -36.43 12.68
CA LYS A 13 -3.75 -37.55 12.95
C LYS A 13 -4.41 -38.13 11.69
N ILE A 14 -3.65 -38.24 10.60
CA ILE A 14 -4.06 -38.83 9.33
C ILE A 14 -3.45 -40.24 9.25
N THR A 15 -4.23 -41.27 9.54
CA THR A 15 -3.74 -42.66 9.74
C THR A 15 -4.02 -43.61 8.57
N GLU A 16 -5.05 -43.37 7.76
CA GLU A 16 -5.64 -44.38 6.85
C GLU A 16 -5.80 -43.90 5.40
N THR A 17 -4.87 -43.08 4.90
CA THR A 17 -4.93 -42.56 3.52
C THR A 17 -3.71 -42.96 2.71
N ALA A 18 -3.94 -43.41 1.47
CA ALA A 18 -2.87 -43.66 0.50
C ALA A 18 -2.04 -42.38 0.29
N ARG A 19 -0.71 -42.52 0.26
CA ARG A 19 0.24 -41.41 0.04
C ARG A 19 0.69 -41.38 -1.42
N PRO A 20 1.00 -40.19 -1.98
CA PRO A 20 0.95 -38.86 -1.36
C PRO A 20 -0.48 -38.34 -1.13
N LEU A 21 -0.67 -37.51 -0.10
CA LEU A 21 -1.97 -36.87 0.16
C LEU A 21 -2.25 -35.83 -0.92
N ASN A 22 -3.50 -35.76 -1.37
CA ASN A 22 -3.95 -34.62 -2.16
C ASN A 22 -4.16 -33.38 -1.25
N TYR A 23 -4.26 -32.19 -1.82
CA TYR A 23 -4.38 -30.94 -1.07
C TYR A 23 -5.68 -30.85 -0.26
N TYR A 24 -6.76 -31.48 -0.71
CA TYR A 24 -8.03 -31.52 0.02
C TYR A 24 -7.93 -32.39 1.28
N GLN A 25 -7.34 -33.57 1.15
CA GLN A 25 -7.05 -34.49 2.24
C GLN A 25 -6.07 -33.87 3.24
N LEU A 26 -5.04 -33.20 2.74
CA LEU A 26 -4.08 -32.49 3.56
C LEU A 26 -4.80 -31.43 4.41
N LEU A 27 -5.64 -30.57 3.81
CA LEU A 27 -6.38 -29.54 4.54
C LEU A 27 -7.64 -30.06 5.27
N ARG A 28 -7.92 -31.36 5.25
CA ARG A 28 -9.10 -31.98 5.87
C ARG A 28 -10.41 -31.32 5.43
N VAL A 29 -10.52 -31.04 4.14
CA VAL A 29 -11.73 -30.59 3.46
C VAL A 29 -12.23 -31.68 2.52
N THR A 30 -13.50 -31.60 2.15
CA THR A 30 -14.08 -32.48 1.12
C THR A 30 -13.38 -32.26 -0.22
N ASN A 31 -13.23 -33.34 -1.00
CA ASN A 31 -12.70 -33.22 -2.35
C ASN A 31 -13.57 -32.24 -3.15
N PHE A 32 -12.90 -31.36 -3.91
CA PHE A 32 -13.53 -30.34 -4.74
C PHE A 32 -14.33 -29.29 -3.96
N GLU A 33 -14.02 -29.07 -2.69
CA GLU A 33 -14.57 -27.96 -1.89
C GLU A 33 -14.41 -26.62 -2.64
N ASP A 34 -15.51 -25.88 -2.79
CA ASP A 34 -15.55 -24.61 -3.52
C ASP A 34 -15.61 -23.41 -2.55
N ASN A 35 -15.89 -23.63 -1.26
CA ASN A 35 -15.87 -22.61 -0.23
C ASN A 35 -14.42 -22.21 0.15
N VAL A 36 -13.95 -21.13 -0.47
CA VAL A 36 -12.62 -20.54 -0.23
C VAL A 36 -12.40 -20.19 1.24
N GLN A 37 -13.43 -19.70 1.94
CA GLN A 37 -13.30 -19.32 3.35
C GLN A 37 -13.08 -20.55 4.24
N LEU A 38 -13.82 -21.63 3.99
CA LEU A 38 -13.61 -22.90 4.70
C LEU A 38 -12.20 -23.45 4.50
N ILE A 39 -11.68 -23.39 3.26
CA ILE A 39 -10.31 -23.82 2.93
C ILE A 39 -9.29 -22.99 3.72
N ARG A 40 -9.45 -21.66 3.76
CA ARG A 40 -8.58 -20.74 4.52
C ARG A 40 -8.64 -21.03 6.02
N ASP A 41 -9.82 -21.22 6.57
CA ASP A 41 -10.01 -21.50 8.00
C ASP A 41 -9.38 -22.83 8.41
N ARG A 42 -9.48 -23.85 7.55
CA ARG A 42 -8.84 -25.15 7.78
C ARG A 42 -7.32 -25.06 7.73
N TYR A 43 -6.78 -24.37 6.73
CA TYR A 43 -5.37 -24.07 6.64
C TYR A 43 -4.86 -23.35 7.90
N ARG A 44 -5.55 -22.29 8.38
CA ARG A 44 -5.15 -21.54 9.59
C ARG A 44 -5.01 -22.47 10.79
N ARG A 45 -6.04 -23.27 11.09
CA ARG A 45 -6.01 -24.22 12.23
C ARG A 45 -4.86 -25.21 12.15
N MET A 46 -4.59 -25.73 10.95
CA MET A 46 -3.50 -26.69 10.74
C MET A 46 -2.13 -26.04 10.83
N ASN A 47 -1.97 -24.86 10.24
CA ASN A 47 -0.75 -24.08 10.28
C ASN A 47 -0.38 -23.69 11.72
N GLU A 48 -1.35 -23.23 12.51
CA GLU A 48 -1.17 -22.95 13.95
C GLU A 48 -0.79 -24.20 14.73
N HIS A 49 -1.40 -25.35 14.44
CA HIS A 49 -1.06 -26.60 15.09
C HIS A 49 0.38 -27.04 14.79
N VAL A 50 0.78 -27.03 13.52
CA VAL A 50 2.12 -27.46 13.09
C VAL A 50 3.21 -26.50 13.61
N ARG A 51 2.93 -25.19 13.70
CA ARG A 51 3.87 -24.21 14.27
C ARG A 51 4.30 -24.51 15.71
N LYS A 52 3.51 -25.27 16.48
CA LYS A 52 3.90 -25.70 17.84
C LYS A 52 5.14 -26.62 17.83
N PHE A 53 5.46 -27.22 16.69
CA PHE A 53 6.63 -28.08 16.49
C PHE A 53 7.77 -27.38 15.74
N ALA A 54 7.69 -26.07 15.52
CA ALA A 54 8.69 -25.31 14.77
C ALA A 54 10.02 -25.13 15.49
N ALA A 55 10.08 -25.39 16.80
CA ALA A 55 11.29 -25.37 17.62
C ALA A 55 11.59 -26.77 18.17
N GLY A 56 12.87 -27.19 18.13
CA GLY A 56 13.34 -28.47 18.66
C GLY A 56 13.82 -29.46 17.59
N GLU A 57 13.90 -30.74 17.95
CA GLU A 57 14.49 -31.83 17.14
C GLU A 57 13.80 -32.02 15.77
N TYR A 58 12.53 -31.62 15.65
CA TYR A 58 11.71 -31.80 14.44
C TYR A 58 11.44 -30.49 13.66
N ALA A 59 12.23 -29.44 13.89
CA ALA A 59 12.03 -28.12 13.27
C ALA A 59 12.02 -28.18 11.73
N LYS A 60 12.87 -29.02 11.13
CA LYS A 60 12.91 -29.21 9.67
C LYS A 60 11.62 -29.83 9.14
N GLN A 61 11.15 -30.90 9.78
CA GLN A 61 9.92 -31.60 9.41
C GLN A 61 8.68 -30.70 9.60
N SER A 62 8.69 -29.84 10.63
CA SER A 62 7.69 -28.80 10.82
C SER A 62 7.70 -27.80 9.67
N GLN A 63 8.88 -27.30 9.27
CA GLN A 63 8.98 -26.33 8.18
C GLN A 63 8.53 -26.92 6.84
N ASP A 64 8.90 -28.17 6.55
CA ASP A 64 8.52 -28.87 5.32
C ASP A 64 6.99 -29.05 5.24
N LEU A 65 6.34 -29.44 6.35
CA LEU A 65 4.89 -29.58 6.41
C LEU A 65 4.17 -28.22 6.30
N LEU A 66 4.70 -27.16 6.93
CA LEU A 66 4.15 -25.81 6.78
C LEU A 66 4.20 -25.33 5.32
N ASN A 67 5.30 -25.62 4.62
CA ASN A 67 5.44 -25.30 3.19
C ASN A 67 4.44 -26.09 2.32
N GLU A 68 4.14 -27.33 2.68
CA GLU A 68 3.13 -28.14 2.00
C GLU A 68 1.71 -27.62 2.23
N LEU A 69 1.35 -27.30 3.48
CA LEU A 69 0.07 -26.68 3.82
C LEU A 69 -0.15 -25.35 3.09
N ALA A 70 0.90 -24.53 2.99
CA ALA A 70 0.85 -23.27 2.26
C ALA A 70 0.64 -23.49 0.75
N ARG A 71 1.31 -24.47 0.14
CA ARG A 71 1.10 -24.85 -1.27
C ARG A 71 -0.33 -25.32 -1.52
N ALA A 72 -0.87 -26.16 -0.63
CA ALA A 72 -2.25 -26.62 -0.71
C ALA A 72 -3.24 -25.45 -0.65
N MET A 73 -3.08 -24.54 0.32
CA MET A 73 -3.93 -23.35 0.44
C MET A 73 -3.85 -22.47 -0.81
N LEU A 74 -2.65 -22.11 -1.25
CA LEU A 74 -2.46 -21.25 -2.43
C LEU A 74 -3.02 -21.87 -3.71
N CYS A 75 -2.93 -23.19 -3.87
CA CYS A 75 -3.52 -23.89 -5.00
C CYS A 75 -5.05 -23.87 -4.93
N LEU A 76 -5.62 -24.24 -3.78
CA LEU A 76 -7.06 -24.42 -3.61
C LEU A 76 -7.83 -23.10 -3.49
N THR A 77 -7.17 -21.97 -3.19
CA THR A 77 -7.81 -20.65 -3.16
C THR A 77 -7.64 -19.83 -4.43
N ASP A 78 -6.80 -20.27 -5.37
CA ASP A 78 -6.61 -19.62 -6.68
C ASP A 78 -7.49 -20.30 -7.73
N ALA A 79 -8.36 -19.52 -8.39
CA ALA A 79 -9.36 -20.07 -9.30
C ALA A 79 -8.76 -20.81 -10.51
N GLN A 80 -7.59 -20.42 -11.01
CA GLN A 80 -6.96 -21.09 -12.14
C GLN A 80 -6.23 -22.35 -11.67
N ARG A 81 -5.41 -22.24 -10.63
CA ARG A 81 -4.63 -23.38 -10.10
C ARG A 81 -5.53 -24.47 -9.55
N LYS A 82 -6.62 -24.10 -8.87
CA LYS A 82 -7.63 -25.05 -8.40
C LYS A 82 -8.26 -25.80 -9.56
N ARG A 83 -8.56 -25.13 -10.69
CA ARG A 83 -9.14 -25.79 -11.87
C ARG A 83 -8.19 -26.82 -12.47
N GLU A 84 -6.93 -26.44 -12.67
CA GLU A 84 -5.89 -27.35 -13.18
C GLU A 84 -5.70 -28.55 -12.24
N TYR A 85 -5.70 -28.28 -10.93
CA TYR A 85 -5.58 -29.30 -9.90
C TYR A 85 -6.81 -30.22 -9.82
N ASP A 86 -8.02 -29.66 -9.85
CA ASP A 86 -9.29 -30.40 -9.83
C ASP A 86 -9.40 -31.30 -11.07
N ALA A 87 -8.99 -30.80 -12.24
CA ALA A 87 -8.91 -31.60 -13.47
C ALA A 87 -7.92 -32.76 -13.31
N SER A 88 -6.76 -32.55 -12.68
CA SER A 88 -5.78 -33.61 -12.41
C SER A 88 -6.30 -34.70 -11.46
N LEU A 89 -7.29 -34.37 -10.63
CA LEU A 89 -7.98 -35.28 -9.72
C LEU A 89 -9.27 -35.89 -10.31
N GLY A 90 -9.55 -35.65 -11.60
CA GLY A 90 -10.67 -36.23 -12.32
C GLY A 90 -12.01 -35.49 -12.17
N ARG A 91 -12.02 -34.21 -11.76
CA ARG A 91 -13.24 -33.39 -11.79
C ARG A 91 -13.60 -33.09 -13.25
N GLU A 92 -14.66 -33.71 -13.76
CA GLU A 92 -15.22 -33.35 -15.07
C GLU A 92 -15.68 -31.89 -15.04
N GLY A 93 -15.22 -31.11 -16.02
CA GLY A 93 -15.43 -29.68 -16.06
C GLY A 93 -16.91 -29.32 -16.09
N LYS A 94 -17.39 -28.57 -15.09
CA LYS A 94 -18.64 -27.82 -15.25
C LYS A 94 -18.45 -26.87 -16.44
N ALA A 95 -19.33 -27.01 -17.44
CA ALA A 95 -19.46 -26.10 -18.57
C ALA A 95 -19.33 -24.63 -18.12
N GLU A 96 -18.72 -23.78 -18.96
CA GLU A 96 -18.55 -22.35 -18.73
C GLU A 96 -19.87 -21.71 -18.29
N GLY A 97 -20.06 -21.65 -16.97
CA GLY A 97 -21.10 -20.84 -16.36
C GLY A 97 -20.73 -19.39 -16.61
N ARG A 98 -21.62 -18.66 -17.28
CA ARG A 98 -21.61 -17.19 -17.37
C ARG A 98 -20.99 -16.58 -16.11
N ARG A 99 -19.94 -15.75 -16.28
CA ARG A 99 -19.32 -15.03 -15.14
C ARG A 99 -20.43 -14.30 -14.41
N ARG A 100 -20.52 -14.56 -13.10
CA ARG A 100 -21.53 -13.93 -12.27
C ARG A 100 -21.24 -12.43 -12.19
N SER A 101 -22.27 -11.60 -12.34
CA SER A 101 -22.13 -10.16 -12.14
C SER A 101 -21.78 -9.87 -10.67
N LEU A 102 -21.26 -8.67 -10.39
CA LEU A 102 -21.04 -8.20 -9.01
C LEU A 102 -22.29 -8.43 -8.14
N GLU A 103 -23.45 -8.07 -8.66
CA GLU A 103 -24.73 -8.16 -7.96
C GLU A 103 -25.13 -9.61 -7.68
N GLU A 104 -24.95 -10.52 -8.66
CA GLU A 104 -25.19 -11.94 -8.50
C GLU A 104 -24.26 -12.56 -7.44
N ILE A 105 -23.00 -12.10 -7.38
CA ILE A 105 -22.02 -12.54 -6.36
C ILE A 105 -22.43 -12.03 -4.98
N LEU A 106 -22.79 -10.75 -4.84
CA LEU A 106 -23.20 -10.17 -3.56
C LEU A 106 -24.49 -10.80 -3.01
N LEU A 107 -25.47 -11.09 -3.89
CA LEU A 107 -26.69 -11.81 -3.53
C LEU A 107 -26.40 -13.28 -3.16
N ALA A 108 -25.59 -13.99 -3.96
CA ALA A 108 -25.26 -15.39 -3.71
C ALA A 108 -24.49 -15.56 -2.38
N ASN A 109 -23.62 -14.61 -2.06
CA ASN A 109 -22.86 -14.59 -0.81
C ASN A 109 -23.66 -14.00 0.36
N LYS A 110 -24.93 -13.62 0.14
CA LYS A 110 -25.83 -13.02 1.15
C LYS A 110 -25.22 -11.78 1.84
N VAL A 111 -24.40 -11.04 1.11
CA VAL A 111 -23.81 -9.78 1.59
C VAL A 111 -24.87 -8.70 1.61
N ILE A 112 -25.72 -8.69 0.59
CA ILE A 112 -26.92 -7.86 0.48
C ILE A 112 -28.10 -8.72 0.05
N ASP A 113 -29.31 -8.27 0.34
CA ASP A 113 -30.54 -8.85 -0.17
C ASP A 113 -31.09 -8.11 -1.42
N THR A 114 -32.16 -8.64 -2.00
CA THR A 114 -32.78 -8.08 -3.21
C THR A 114 -33.36 -6.68 -2.99
N ASP A 115 -33.86 -6.37 -1.79
CA ASP A 115 -34.42 -5.06 -1.46
C ASP A 115 -33.31 -4.01 -1.34
N GLN A 116 -32.23 -4.37 -0.64
CA GLN A 116 -31.01 -3.57 -0.53
C GLN A 116 -30.36 -3.31 -1.90
N LEU A 117 -30.32 -4.31 -2.78
CA LEU A 117 -29.82 -4.15 -4.15
C LEU A 117 -30.70 -3.19 -4.96
N ASN A 118 -32.02 -3.32 -4.88
CA ASN A 118 -32.94 -2.41 -5.56
C ASN A 118 -32.81 -0.97 -5.05
N LYS A 119 -32.66 -0.80 -3.73
CA LYS A 119 -32.39 0.50 -3.11
C LYS A 119 -31.08 1.10 -3.61
N ALA A 120 -30.01 0.30 -3.69
CA ALA A 120 -28.72 0.74 -4.22
C ALA A 120 -28.80 1.16 -5.69
N ARG A 121 -29.50 0.39 -6.54
CA ARG A 121 -29.73 0.72 -7.95
C ARG A 121 -30.50 2.02 -8.14
N ASN A 122 -31.57 2.21 -7.36
CA ASN A 122 -32.36 3.44 -7.43
C ASN A 122 -31.54 4.66 -7.01
N PHE A 123 -30.74 4.52 -5.96
CA PHE A 123 -29.82 5.56 -5.52
C PHE A 123 -28.76 5.86 -6.59
N ALA A 124 -28.10 4.82 -7.11
CA ALA A 124 -27.10 4.91 -8.18
C ALA A 124 -27.64 5.68 -9.40
N ASN A 125 -28.83 5.31 -9.89
CA ASN A 125 -29.48 5.94 -11.03
C ASN A 125 -29.85 7.40 -10.77
N ALA A 126 -30.29 7.76 -9.56
CA ALA A 126 -30.71 9.11 -9.22
C ALA A 126 -29.56 10.13 -9.20
N ILE A 127 -28.33 9.67 -8.95
CA ILE A 127 -27.15 10.53 -8.76
C ILE A 127 -26.04 10.26 -9.79
N GLY A 128 -26.24 9.32 -10.72
CA GLY A 128 -25.27 8.96 -11.76
C GLY A 128 -24.04 8.24 -11.22
N LEU A 129 -24.19 7.41 -10.18
CA LEU A 129 -23.12 6.56 -9.65
C LEU A 129 -23.24 5.12 -10.15
N GLU A 130 -22.14 4.38 -10.10
CA GLU A 130 -22.15 2.93 -10.29
C GLU A 130 -22.78 2.23 -9.08
N VAL A 131 -23.47 1.11 -9.31
CA VAL A 131 -24.16 0.35 -8.25
C VAL A 131 -23.20 -0.07 -7.13
N ARG A 132 -21.94 -0.40 -7.47
CA ARG A 132 -20.90 -0.74 -6.48
C ARG A 132 -20.63 0.40 -5.49
N ASP A 133 -20.56 1.62 -5.99
CA ASP A 133 -20.20 2.80 -5.21
C ASP A 133 -21.42 3.22 -4.37
N ALA A 134 -22.62 3.07 -4.92
CA ALA A 134 -23.88 3.22 -4.19
C ALA A 134 -24.01 2.24 -3.01
N ILE A 135 -23.62 0.96 -3.17
CA ILE A 135 -23.66 -0.04 -2.09
C ILE A 135 -22.77 0.38 -0.91
N VAL A 136 -21.55 0.85 -1.20
CA VAL A 136 -20.60 1.32 -0.17
C VAL A 136 -21.11 2.60 0.49
N GLN A 137 -21.55 3.58 -0.31
CA GLN A 137 -21.99 4.88 0.20
C GLN A 137 -23.26 4.79 1.04
N GLN A 138 -24.17 3.88 0.69
CA GLN A 138 -25.37 3.57 1.48
C GLN A 138 -25.08 2.66 2.69
N LYS A 139 -23.81 2.31 2.92
CA LYS A 139 -23.35 1.42 4.01
C LYS A 139 -24.06 0.06 4.01
N LEU A 140 -24.43 -0.44 2.83
CA LEU A 140 -25.10 -1.73 2.67
C LEU A 140 -24.12 -2.90 2.77
N ALA A 141 -22.86 -2.68 2.36
CA ALA A 141 -21.77 -3.61 2.55
C ALA A 141 -20.47 -2.85 2.80
N ALA A 142 -19.53 -3.50 3.48
CA ALA A 142 -18.20 -2.94 3.72
C ALA A 142 -17.43 -2.83 2.38
N PRO A 143 -16.60 -1.77 2.18
CA PRO A 143 -15.84 -1.56 0.95
C PRO A 143 -15.03 -2.79 0.51
N GLU A 144 -14.43 -3.49 1.47
CA GLU A 144 -13.56 -4.66 1.24
C GLU A 144 -14.35 -5.79 0.59
N VAL A 145 -15.58 -6.03 1.06
CA VAL A 145 -16.46 -7.09 0.55
C VAL A 145 -16.95 -6.75 -0.86
N VAL A 146 -17.27 -5.49 -1.13
CA VAL A 146 -17.67 -5.03 -2.47
C VAL A 146 -16.52 -5.15 -3.45
N VAL A 147 -15.31 -4.77 -3.06
CA VAL A 147 -14.10 -4.90 -3.89
C VAL A 147 -13.75 -6.37 -4.12
N GLN A 148 -13.91 -7.24 -3.12
CA GLN A 148 -13.71 -8.68 -3.28
C GLN A 148 -14.69 -9.29 -4.28
N ALA A 149 -15.99 -8.99 -4.15
CA ALA A 149 -17.01 -9.45 -5.08
C ALA A 149 -16.81 -8.88 -6.49
N TYR A 150 -16.33 -7.63 -6.59
CA TYR A 150 -15.99 -7.02 -7.87
C TYR A 150 -14.79 -7.71 -8.52
N ALA A 151 -13.71 -7.94 -7.77
CA ALA A 151 -12.54 -8.69 -8.24
C ALA A 151 -12.95 -10.08 -8.75
N GLU A 152 -13.80 -10.80 -7.99
CA GLU A 152 -14.37 -12.08 -8.42
C GLU A 152 -15.16 -11.97 -9.73
N SER A 153 -16.02 -10.96 -9.88
CA SER A 153 -16.78 -10.73 -11.12
C SER A 153 -15.89 -10.51 -12.35
N GLN A 154 -14.70 -9.92 -12.14
CA GLN A 154 -13.70 -9.67 -13.18
C GLN A 154 -12.73 -10.85 -13.38
N GLY A 155 -12.81 -11.89 -12.55
CA GLY A 155 -11.85 -13.00 -12.53
C GLY A 155 -10.46 -12.59 -12.04
N LEU A 156 -10.38 -11.52 -11.24
CA LEU A 156 -9.15 -11.02 -10.64
C LEU A 156 -8.98 -11.61 -9.23
N PRO A 157 -7.75 -11.97 -8.82
CA PRO A 157 -7.48 -12.38 -7.45
C PRO A 157 -7.65 -11.17 -6.51
N TYR A 158 -8.47 -11.33 -5.47
CA TYR A 158 -8.53 -10.37 -4.37
C TYR A 158 -7.39 -10.65 -3.39
N ILE A 159 -6.52 -9.66 -3.18
CA ILE A 159 -5.44 -9.69 -2.20
C ILE A 159 -5.80 -8.69 -1.11
N ASP A 160 -6.09 -9.20 0.08
CA ASP A 160 -6.24 -8.37 1.27
C ASP A 160 -4.84 -8.00 1.78
N LEU A 161 -4.48 -6.72 1.67
CA LEU A 161 -3.23 -6.18 2.18
C LEU A 161 -3.33 -5.81 3.68
N GLY A 162 -4.53 -5.70 4.24
CA GLY A 162 -4.78 -5.35 5.65
C GLY A 162 -4.41 -6.49 6.62
N ASP A 163 -4.52 -7.73 6.16
CA ASP A 163 -4.12 -8.93 6.89
C ASP A 163 -2.61 -9.24 6.78
N ILE A 164 -1.86 -8.49 5.97
CA ILE A 164 -0.41 -8.62 5.89
C ILE A 164 0.21 -7.85 7.06
N GLN A 165 0.28 -8.50 8.22
CA GLN A 165 1.20 -8.07 9.27
C GLN A 165 2.64 -8.32 8.79
N ILE A 166 3.23 -7.29 8.19
CA ILE A 166 4.69 -7.23 8.02
C ILE A 166 5.27 -7.23 9.43
N SER A 167 6.06 -8.25 9.79
CA SER A 167 6.73 -8.30 11.09
C SER A 167 7.38 -6.94 11.36
N PRO A 168 7.26 -6.35 12.56
CA PRO A 168 7.95 -5.11 12.90
C PRO A 168 9.46 -5.15 12.66
N GLU A 169 10.05 -6.34 12.60
CA GLU A 169 11.44 -6.60 12.24
C GLU A 169 11.70 -6.51 10.73
N LEU A 170 10.70 -6.83 9.90
CA LEU A 170 10.72 -6.73 8.43
C LEU A 170 10.40 -5.32 7.91
N ILE A 171 9.69 -4.50 8.70
CA ILE A 171 9.38 -3.10 8.35
C ILE A 171 10.66 -2.27 8.10
N PRO A 172 11.71 -2.33 8.93
CA PRO A 172 13.01 -1.72 8.63
C PRO A 172 13.85 -2.57 7.66
N LEU A 173 13.44 -3.82 7.39
CA LEU A 173 14.20 -4.82 6.64
C LEU A 173 13.47 -5.33 5.39
N VAL A 174 12.96 -4.46 4.52
CA VAL A 174 12.86 -4.84 3.09
C VAL A 174 13.99 -4.18 2.29
N PRO A 175 15.29 -4.40 2.61
CA PRO A 175 16.31 -4.18 1.62
C PRO A 175 15.97 -5.13 0.46
N ALA A 176 16.21 -4.68 -0.77
CA ALA A 176 15.95 -5.48 -1.96
C ALA A 176 16.67 -6.85 -1.95
N GLY A 177 17.61 -7.07 -1.02
CA GLY A 177 18.19 -8.38 -0.74
C GLY A 177 17.17 -9.41 -0.22
N ILE A 178 16.22 -9.04 0.65
CA ILE A 178 15.23 -9.98 1.19
C ILE A 178 14.21 -10.35 0.13
N ALA A 179 13.67 -9.38 -0.62
CA ALA A 179 12.73 -9.67 -1.71
C ALA A 179 13.32 -10.69 -2.72
N ARG A 180 14.60 -10.49 -3.09
CA ARG A 180 15.32 -11.40 -3.98
C ARG A 180 15.51 -12.80 -3.40
N GLN A 181 15.78 -12.95 -2.10
CA GLN A 181 15.89 -14.28 -1.45
C GLN A 181 14.60 -15.10 -1.59
N TYR A 182 13.44 -14.45 -1.66
CA TYR A 182 12.14 -15.11 -1.81
C TYR A 182 11.62 -15.10 -3.25
N GLY A 183 12.45 -14.73 -4.25
CA GLY A 183 12.05 -14.65 -5.65
C GLY A 183 10.93 -13.63 -5.90
N ARG A 184 10.88 -12.55 -5.12
CA ARG A 184 9.90 -11.47 -5.22
C ARG A 184 10.55 -10.19 -5.74
N PHE A 185 9.76 -9.40 -6.47
CA PHE A 185 10.17 -8.06 -6.89
C PHE A 185 10.00 -7.06 -5.75
N SER A 186 10.91 -6.10 -5.69
CA SER A 186 10.87 -4.94 -4.79
C SER A 186 10.58 -3.67 -5.58
N ALA A 187 9.73 -2.80 -5.02
CA ALA A 187 9.43 -1.49 -5.59
C ALA A 187 9.57 -0.41 -4.52
N VAL A 188 10.09 0.75 -4.90
CA VAL A 188 10.15 1.94 -4.04
C VAL A 188 9.43 3.09 -4.72
N ASP A 189 8.47 3.69 -4.03
CA ASP A 189 7.97 5.02 -4.39
C ASP A 189 9.02 6.06 -3.98
N ASN A 190 9.68 6.65 -4.98
CA ASN A 190 10.76 7.59 -4.78
C ASN A 190 10.31 9.04 -5.05
N THR A 191 9.01 9.32 -4.90
CA THR A 191 8.41 10.64 -5.18
C THR A 191 9.04 11.76 -4.36
N PHE A 192 9.26 11.56 -3.06
CA PHE A 192 9.79 12.61 -2.16
C PHE A 192 11.27 12.90 -2.40
N CYS A 193 12.07 11.84 -2.55
CA CYS A 193 13.51 12.00 -2.72
C CYS A 193 13.86 12.40 -4.15
N THR A 194 13.06 11.99 -5.15
CA THR A 194 13.38 12.11 -6.58
C THR A 194 14.65 11.31 -6.95
N PRO A 195 14.96 11.09 -8.24
CA PRO A 195 16.23 10.45 -8.61
C PRO A 195 17.45 11.33 -8.31
N TYR A 196 17.25 12.60 -7.96
CA TYR A 196 18.33 13.54 -7.64
C TYR A 196 18.86 13.36 -6.21
N LEU A 197 17.97 13.11 -5.23
CA LEU A 197 18.41 12.93 -3.84
C LEU A 197 18.65 11.46 -3.47
N GLN A 198 17.92 10.52 -4.07
CA GLN A 198 18.08 9.10 -3.79
C GLN A 198 17.98 8.26 -5.07
N GLN A 199 18.85 7.27 -5.21
CA GLN A 199 18.88 6.35 -6.36
C GLN A 199 18.63 4.91 -5.90
N PRO A 200 17.36 4.48 -5.72
CA PRO A 200 17.01 3.17 -5.16
C PRO A 200 17.62 1.96 -5.85
N PHE A 201 17.91 2.03 -7.16
CA PHE A 201 18.58 0.95 -7.88
C PHE A 201 19.98 0.62 -7.33
N GLN A 202 20.68 1.60 -6.74
CA GLN A 202 21.96 1.34 -6.06
C GLN A 202 21.81 0.42 -4.84
N TYR A 203 20.62 0.40 -4.24
CA TYR A 203 20.27 -0.47 -3.10
C TYR A 203 19.61 -1.79 -3.54
N GLY A 204 19.61 -2.04 -4.86
CA GLY A 204 19.19 -3.31 -5.45
C GLY A 204 17.70 -3.45 -5.72
N VAL A 205 16.92 -2.36 -5.58
CA VAL A 205 15.49 -2.34 -5.86
C VAL A 205 15.21 -2.69 -7.33
N ASP A 206 14.10 -3.36 -7.62
CA ASP A 206 13.76 -3.79 -8.99
C ASP A 206 12.99 -2.73 -9.77
N PHE A 207 12.08 -2.03 -9.08
CA PHE A 207 11.24 -0.97 -9.64
C PHE A 207 11.27 0.31 -8.83
N ILE A 208 11.25 1.45 -9.52
CA ILE A 208 11.06 2.76 -8.92
C ILE A 208 9.76 3.34 -9.47
N VAL A 209 8.90 3.81 -8.58
CA VAL A 209 7.67 4.52 -8.91
C VAL A 209 7.83 5.99 -8.54
N HIS A 210 7.33 6.87 -9.40
CA HIS A 210 7.24 8.30 -9.11
C HIS A 210 5.85 8.81 -9.48
N SER A 211 5.28 9.65 -8.62
CA SER A 211 4.31 10.65 -9.05
C SER A 211 5.07 11.79 -9.71
N THR A 212 4.94 11.93 -11.03
CA THR A 212 5.60 13.02 -11.76
C THR A 212 4.91 14.36 -11.49
N THR A 213 3.66 14.34 -11.02
CA THR A 213 2.90 15.49 -10.50
C THR A 213 3.68 16.34 -9.50
N LYS A 214 4.54 15.69 -8.70
CA LYS A 214 5.25 16.33 -7.58
C LYS A 214 6.59 16.90 -8.09
N TYR A 215 7.67 16.72 -7.34
CA TYR A 215 8.97 17.32 -7.63
C TYR A 215 9.52 17.15 -9.05
N LEU A 216 9.17 16.07 -9.78
CA LEU A 216 9.67 15.86 -11.15
C LEU A 216 9.13 16.92 -12.12
N ASN A 217 7.81 17.16 -12.12
CA ASN A 217 7.23 18.35 -12.76
C ASN A 217 7.59 19.59 -11.92
N GLY A 218 7.13 19.64 -10.67
CA GLY A 218 7.44 20.65 -9.66
C GLY A 218 6.89 22.04 -9.93
N HIS A 219 5.88 22.17 -10.79
CA HIS A 219 5.25 23.44 -11.16
C HIS A 219 3.72 23.41 -10.99
N GLY A 220 3.17 22.42 -10.27
CA GLY A 220 1.75 22.35 -9.92
C GLY A 220 0.77 22.27 -11.09
N ASN A 221 1.25 21.92 -12.30
CA ASN A 221 0.48 22.09 -13.54
C ASN A 221 0.32 20.82 -14.38
N SER A 222 0.70 19.66 -13.85
CA SER A 222 0.64 18.39 -14.56
C SER A 222 0.31 17.23 -13.63
N ILE A 223 -0.45 16.24 -14.11
CA ILE A 223 -0.74 15.01 -13.36
C ILE A 223 -0.31 13.79 -14.19
N ALA A 224 0.75 13.12 -13.74
CA ALA A 224 1.21 11.88 -14.35
C ALA A 224 2.04 11.04 -13.35
N GLY A 225 2.44 9.85 -13.80
CA GLY A 225 3.29 8.94 -13.05
C GLY A 225 4.34 8.29 -13.95
N ALA A 226 5.39 7.77 -13.32
CA ALA A 226 6.43 7.02 -13.99
C ALA A 226 6.75 5.74 -13.22
N ILE A 227 6.93 4.64 -13.96
CA ILE A 227 7.47 3.38 -13.46
C ILE A 227 8.77 3.12 -14.21
N VAL A 228 9.86 2.94 -13.46
CA VAL A 228 11.19 2.66 -14.00
C VAL A 228 11.62 1.29 -13.48
N GLY A 229 12.02 0.39 -14.37
CA GLY A 229 12.51 -0.95 -14.01
C GLY A 229 13.90 -1.20 -14.58
N ARG A 230 14.68 -2.00 -13.88
CA ARG A 230 16.05 -2.39 -14.30
C ARG A 230 16.09 -3.48 -15.38
N ASP A 231 15.06 -4.31 -15.45
CA ASP A 231 14.93 -5.40 -16.41
C ASP A 231 14.18 -4.90 -17.66
N LEU A 232 14.94 -4.68 -18.74
CA LEU A 232 14.38 -4.14 -19.98
C LEU A 232 13.40 -5.10 -20.67
N GLU A 233 13.59 -6.41 -20.54
CA GLU A 233 12.71 -7.41 -21.15
C GLU A 233 11.39 -7.46 -20.41
N LEU A 234 11.42 -7.40 -19.08
CA LEU A 234 10.22 -7.28 -18.26
C LEU A 234 9.46 -5.97 -18.54
N MET A 235 10.20 -4.86 -18.70
CA MET A 235 9.61 -3.55 -19.01
C MET A 235 8.95 -3.52 -20.40
N LYS A 236 9.62 -4.04 -21.44
CA LYS A 236 9.08 -4.12 -22.81
C LYS A 236 7.99 -5.18 -22.97
N GLY A 237 8.00 -6.20 -22.13
CA GLY A 237 7.02 -7.29 -22.12
C GLY A 237 5.83 -6.97 -21.21
N ARG A 238 5.83 -7.56 -20.01
CA ARG A 238 4.65 -7.57 -19.12
C ARG A 238 4.21 -6.17 -18.68
N VAL A 239 5.15 -5.28 -18.38
CA VAL A 239 4.82 -3.92 -17.91
C VAL A 239 4.22 -3.09 -19.04
N TRP A 240 4.86 -3.08 -20.21
CA TRP A 240 4.32 -2.43 -21.41
C TRP A 240 2.94 -2.98 -21.79
N GLN A 241 2.78 -4.30 -21.79
CA GLN A 241 1.50 -4.94 -22.07
C GLN A 241 0.42 -4.51 -21.09
N ALA A 242 0.73 -4.47 -19.79
CA ALA A 242 -0.19 -3.98 -18.76
C ALA A 242 -0.60 -2.54 -19.05
N MET A 243 0.37 -1.62 -19.20
CA MET A 243 0.11 -0.21 -19.49
C MET A 243 -0.76 -0.02 -20.76
N LYS A 244 -0.46 -0.77 -21.82
CA LYS A 244 -1.20 -0.72 -23.08
C LYS A 244 -2.65 -1.20 -22.92
N LEU A 245 -2.87 -2.27 -22.16
CA LEU A 245 -4.20 -2.85 -21.96
C LEU A 245 -5.06 -2.08 -20.97
N THR A 246 -4.46 -1.50 -19.92
CA THR A 246 -5.15 -0.66 -18.94
C THR A 246 -5.41 0.75 -19.45
N GLY A 247 -4.71 1.16 -20.50
CA GLY A 247 -4.85 2.50 -21.09
C GLY A 247 -4.26 3.62 -20.24
N THR A 248 -3.41 3.30 -19.26
CA THR A 248 -2.87 4.26 -18.28
C THR A 248 -1.69 5.07 -18.84
N ASN A 249 -1.77 5.51 -20.10
CA ASN A 249 -0.75 6.32 -20.75
C ASN A 249 -0.88 7.79 -20.33
N ALA A 250 0.25 8.47 -20.09
CA ALA A 250 0.25 9.92 -19.93
C ALA A 250 -0.11 10.60 -21.26
N ASN A 251 -0.88 11.69 -21.22
CA ASN A 251 -1.10 12.48 -22.42
C ASN A 251 0.20 13.24 -22.82
N PRO A 252 0.39 13.56 -24.11
CA PRO A 252 1.62 14.19 -24.58
C PRO A 252 1.93 15.55 -23.94
N TRP A 253 0.89 16.29 -23.53
CA TRP A 253 1.05 17.60 -22.91
C TRP A 253 1.64 17.49 -21.50
N ASP A 254 1.11 16.59 -20.66
CA ASP A 254 1.65 16.29 -19.33
C ASP A 254 3.07 15.73 -19.40
N ALA A 255 3.35 14.89 -20.40
CA ALA A 255 4.71 14.40 -20.65
C ALA A 255 5.68 15.55 -20.98
N TRP A 256 5.25 16.51 -21.81
CA TRP A 256 6.03 17.71 -22.14
C TRP A 256 6.22 18.65 -20.95
N LEU A 257 5.17 18.90 -20.15
CA LEU A 257 5.27 19.69 -18.92
C LEU A 257 6.23 19.07 -17.91
N THR A 258 6.13 17.75 -17.70
CA THR A 258 7.08 17.01 -16.86
C THR A 258 8.50 17.15 -17.41
N HIS A 259 8.71 16.99 -18.73
CA HIS A 259 10.02 17.16 -19.36
C HIS A 259 10.60 18.57 -19.12
N ASN A 260 9.79 19.63 -19.21
CA ASN A 260 10.25 20.98 -18.91
C ASN A 260 10.59 21.18 -17.44
N GLY A 261 9.75 20.67 -16.53
CA GLY A 261 10.00 20.72 -15.09
C GLY A 261 11.31 20.04 -14.69
N MET A 262 11.64 18.92 -15.33
CA MET A 262 12.87 18.16 -15.07
C MET A 262 14.15 18.94 -15.38
N LYS A 263 14.13 19.93 -16.28
CA LYS A 263 15.31 20.74 -16.64
C LYS A 263 15.87 21.53 -15.45
N THR A 264 15.02 21.89 -14.50
CA THR A 264 15.40 22.65 -13.30
C THR A 264 15.40 21.80 -12.04
N LEU A 265 15.21 20.47 -12.15
CA LEU A 265 15.06 19.57 -10.99
C LEU A 265 16.21 19.73 -9.99
N ALA A 266 17.46 19.69 -10.44
CA ALA A 266 18.62 19.79 -9.56
C ALA A 266 18.63 21.09 -8.74
N LEU A 267 18.40 22.22 -9.41
CA LEU A 267 18.36 23.55 -8.79
C LEU A 267 17.22 23.66 -7.77
N ARG A 268 16.03 23.16 -8.14
CA ARG A 268 14.86 23.16 -7.26
C ARG A 268 15.08 22.28 -6.04
N MET A 269 15.59 21.05 -6.22
CA MET A 269 15.80 20.12 -5.11
C MET A 269 16.89 20.57 -4.13
N ASP A 270 17.96 21.21 -4.62
CA ASP A 270 18.96 21.82 -3.74
C ASP A 270 18.32 22.94 -2.91
N ARG A 271 17.52 23.81 -3.54
CA ARG A 271 16.82 24.90 -2.85
C ARG A 271 15.77 24.40 -1.85
N HIS A 272 14.92 23.45 -2.24
CA HIS A 272 13.94 22.82 -1.36
C HIS A 272 14.61 22.24 -0.11
N SER A 273 15.71 21.49 -0.30
CA SER A 273 16.41 20.84 0.81
C SER A 273 17.05 21.85 1.77
N ALA A 274 17.65 22.92 1.22
CA ALA A 274 18.24 24.00 2.01
C ALA A 274 17.18 24.79 2.78
N ASN A 275 16.09 25.18 2.12
CA ASN A 275 14.99 25.91 2.75
C ASN A 275 14.32 25.04 3.83
N ALA A 276 14.02 23.77 3.54
CA ALA A 276 13.39 22.88 4.50
C ALA A 276 14.24 22.63 5.74
N LEU A 277 15.58 22.54 5.60
CA LEU A 277 16.46 22.43 6.76
C LEU A 277 16.40 23.67 7.64
N ALA A 278 16.45 24.86 7.05
CA ALA A 278 16.37 26.11 7.80
C ALA A 278 14.99 26.29 8.48
N VAL A 279 13.90 25.98 7.77
CA VAL A 279 12.54 26.00 8.35
C VAL A 279 12.43 24.97 9.48
N ALA A 280 12.92 23.74 9.29
CA ALA A 280 12.90 22.70 10.33
C ALA A 280 13.66 23.14 11.59
N GLN A 281 14.82 23.79 11.44
CA GLN A 281 15.60 24.32 12.56
C GLN A 281 14.90 25.48 13.28
N PHE A 282 14.25 26.38 12.54
CA PHE A 282 13.42 27.42 13.13
C PHE A 282 12.29 26.80 13.96
N LEU A 283 11.55 25.85 13.38
CA LEU A 283 10.43 25.17 14.04
C LEU A 283 10.87 24.39 15.28
N GLU A 284 12.03 23.71 15.23
CA GLU A 284 12.54 22.90 16.35
C GLU A 284 12.84 23.76 17.58
N ASN A 285 13.13 25.04 17.39
CA ASN A 285 13.42 25.99 18.46
C ASN A 285 12.20 26.86 18.85
N HIS A 286 11.06 26.71 18.17
CA HIS A 286 9.91 27.58 18.38
C HIS A 286 9.06 27.12 19.59
N PRO A 287 8.71 28.00 20.55
CA PRO A 287 8.06 27.60 21.81
C PRO A 287 6.67 26.99 21.64
N LYS A 288 5.96 27.31 20.55
CA LYS A 288 4.62 26.76 20.24
C LYS A 288 4.65 25.42 19.49
N VAL A 289 5.83 24.96 19.08
CA VAL A 289 6.04 23.68 18.41
C VAL A 289 6.46 22.64 19.46
N GLU A 290 5.81 21.48 19.43
CA GLU A 290 6.11 20.33 20.30
C GLU A 290 7.20 19.45 19.67
N ARG A 291 7.07 19.18 18.37
CA ARG A 291 7.95 18.25 17.66
C ARG A 291 8.09 18.64 16.20
N VAL A 292 9.27 18.44 15.65
CA VAL A 292 9.52 18.51 14.19
C VAL A 292 9.92 17.13 13.69
N ASN A 293 9.41 16.79 12.51
CA ASN A 293 9.67 15.56 11.80
C ASN A 293 10.31 15.89 10.45
N TYR A 294 11.63 15.87 10.41
CA TYR A 294 12.43 16.09 9.22
C TYR A 294 13.72 15.28 9.28
N ASN A 295 13.97 14.44 8.28
CA ASN A 295 15.16 13.56 8.23
C ASN A 295 16.49 14.33 8.27
N GLY A 296 16.49 15.62 7.94
CA GLY A 296 17.68 16.47 8.00
C GLY A 296 18.09 16.92 9.41
N LEU A 297 17.20 16.80 10.40
CA LEU A 297 17.51 17.13 11.79
C LEU A 297 18.25 15.97 12.48
N PRO A 298 19.32 16.23 13.26
CA PRO A 298 20.00 15.20 14.04
C PRO A 298 19.10 14.50 15.08
N SER A 299 18.02 15.17 15.51
CA SER A 299 17.02 14.64 16.43
C SER A 299 16.13 13.57 15.81
N HIS A 300 16.07 13.47 14.47
CA HIS A 300 15.25 12.48 13.78
C HIS A 300 15.86 11.08 13.90
N PRO A 301 15.11 10.04 14.31
CA PRO A 301 15.63 8.68 14.50
C PRO A 301 16.35 8.12 13.26
N ASP A 302 15.81 8.39 12.07
CA ASP A 302 16.37 7.92 10.80
C ASP A 302 17.40 8.88 10.17
N HIS A 303 17.88 9.91 10.87
CA HIS A 303 18.83 10.88 10.31
C HIS A 303 20.10 10.20 9.76
N ALA A 304 20.69 9.30 10.54
CA ALA A 304 21.90 8.58 10.14
C ALA A 304 21.67 7.71 8.90
N LEU A 305 20.52 7.04 8.81
CA LEU A 305 20.14 6.23 7.66
C LEU A 305 19.91 7.12 6.43
N ALA A 306 19.12 8.20 6.58
CA ALA A 306 18.86 9.16 5.53
C ALA A 306 20.16 9.75 4.97
N LYS A 307 21.10 10.17 5.83
CA LYS A 307 22.42 10.67 5.43
C LYS A 307 23.26 9.65 4.65
N LYS A 308 23.10 8.36 4.95
CA LYS A 308 23.81 7.28 4.24
C LYS A 308 23.24 7.07 2.83
N GLN A 309 21.93 7.22 2.66
CA GLN A 309 21.23 6.81 1.44
C GLN A 309 20.74 7.96 0.55
N MET A 310 20.76 9.20 1.05
CA MET A 310 20.26 10.40 0.38
C MET A 310 21.37 11.46 0.30
N ARG A 311 21.40 12.20 -0.82
CA ARG A 311 22.31 13.34 -1.01
C ARG A 311 21.93 14.57 -0.18
N ALA A 312 20.62 14.82 -0.05
CA ALA A 312 20.01 15.82 0.82
C ALA A 312 18.60 15.33 1.21
N PHE A 313 17.89 16.05 2.09
CA PHE A 313 16.71 15.52 2.78
C PHE A 313 15.36 15.93 2.17
N GLY A 314 15.34 16.69 1.07
CA GLY A 314 14.13 17.07 0.36
C GLY A 314 13.37 18.24 0.99
N GLY A 315 12.25 18.64 0.38
CA GLY A 315 11.46 19.79 0.83
C GLY A 315 10.30 19.44 1.77
N MET A 316 10.14 18.16 2.13
CA MET A 316 9.02 17.70 2.94
C MET A 316 9.38 17.65 4.41
N LEU A 317 8.59 18.29 5.25
CA LEU A 317 8.65 18.15 6.70
C LEU A 317 7.23 18.15 7.29
N SER A 318 7.13 17.70 8.53
CA SER A 318 5.94 17.94 9.35
C SER A 318 6.33 18.39 10.74
N PHE A 319 5.42 19.06 11.44
CA PHE A 319 5.63 19.47 12.82
C PHE A 319 4.31 19.43 13.58
N GLU A 320 4.41 19.38 14.91
CA GLU A 320 3.26 19.27 15.80
C GLU A 320 3.15 20.52 16.66
N LEU A 321 1.98 21.17 16.65
CA LEU A 321 1.67 22.34 17.46
C LEU A 321 1.13 21.94 18.84
N LYS A 322 1.61 22.60 19.90
CA LYS A 322 1.18 22.34 21.29
C LYS A 322 -0.30 22.62 21.55
N GLY A 323 -0.91 23.53 20.80
CA GLY A 323 -2.32 23.91 20.96
C GLY A 323 -3.33 23.01 20.22
N GLY A 324 -2.89 21.91 19.60
CA GLY A 324 -3.75 20.95 18.94
C GLY A 324 -4.57 21.55 17.79
N LEU A 325 -5.83 21.11 17.65
CA LEU A 325 -6.72 21.41 16.52
C LEU A 325 -6.88 22.91 16.29
N GLU A 326 -7.14 23.66 17.36
CA GLU A 326 -7.37 25.11 17.29
C GLU A 326 -6.12 25.87 16.86
N ALA A 327 -4.93 25.46 17.34
CA ALA A 327 -3.67 26.07 16.90
C ALA A 327 -3.39 25.77 15.41
N GLY A 328 -3.68 24.55 14.96
CA GLY A 328 -3.56 24.19 13.55
C GLY A 328 -4.50 24.99 12.66
N ILE A 329 -5.77 25.15 13.05
CA ILE A 329 -6.74 25.98 12.33
C ILE A 329 -6.32 27.45 12.33
N HIS A 330 -5.87 27.96 13.48
CA HIS A 330 -5.39 29.34 13.60
C HIS A 330 -4.22 29.61 12.65
N LEU A 331 -3.19 28.75 12.68
CA LEU A 331 -2.05 28.87 11.78
C LEU A 331 -2.51 28.92 10.32
N MET A 332 -3.32 27.94 9.88
CA MET A 332 -3.81 27.90 8.50
C MET A 332 -4.53 29.20 8.08
N ASN A 333 -5.34 29.78 8.97
CA ASN A 333 -6.08 31.02 8.68
C ASN A 333 -5.19 32.29 8.74
N SER A 334 -4.05 32.21 9.41
CA SER A 334 -3.13 33.33 9.61
C SER A 334 -2.07 33.44 8.51
N LEU A 335 -1.76 32.35 7.79
CA LEU A 335 -0.81 32.38 6.67
C LEU A 335 -1.24 33.39 5.59
N ARG A 336 -0.27 34.12 5.05
CA ARG A 336 -0.44 35.12 3.98
C ARG A 336 0.48 34.88 2.79
N PHE A 337 1.55 34.11 2.98
CA PHE A 337 2.53 33.80 1.95
C PHE A 337 2.46 32.33 1.55
N CYS A 338 2.49 31.41 2.51
CA CYS A 338 2.37 29.98 2.27
C CYS A 338 0.96 29.64 1.78
N THR A 339 0.88 28.80 0.76
CA THR A 339 -0.40 28.41 0.15
C THR A 339 -1.00 27.18 0.84
N LEU A 340 -2.29 27.23 1.14
CA LEU A 340 -3.01 26.08 1.71
C LEU A 340 -3.37 25.10 0.59
N ALA A 341 -2.62 24.01 0.45
CA ALA A 341 -2.87 23.02 -0.59
C ALA A 341 -2.51 21.59 -0.17
N PRO A 342 -3.30 20.58 -0.59
CA PRO A 342 -3.03 19.17 -0.26
C PRO A 342 -1.90 18.56 -1.11
N THR A 343 -1.48 19.20 -2.20
CA THR A 343 -0.35 18.77 -3.03
C THR A 343 1.01 19.08 -2.39
N LEU A 344 2.11 18.75 -3.08
CA LEU A 344 3.48 18.93 -2.60
C LEU A 344 4.48 18.92 -3.76
N GLY A 345 5.68 19.41 -3.49
CA GLY A 345 6.82 19.38 -4.41
C GLY A 345 6.79 20.39 -5.54
N ASP A 346 5.88 21.37 -5.44
CA ASP A 346 5.81 22.53 -6.32
C ASP A 346 6.82 23.60 -5.87
N VAL A 347 7.06 24.59 -6.72
CA VAL A 347 7.94 25.73 -6.41
C VAL A 347 7.44 26.57 -5.23
N ASP A 348 6.14 26.59 -4.99
CA ASP A 348 5.50 27.31 -3.88
C ASP A 348 5.55 26.49 -2.59
N THR A 349 5.62 27.18 -1.46
CA THR A 349 5.50 26.58 -0.13
C THR A 349 4.05 26.25 0.16
N LEU A 350 3.76 24.96 0.37
CA LEU A 350 2.42 24.45 0.56
C LEU A 350 2.23 23.91 1.98
N ALA A 351 1.25 24.47 2.68
CA ALA A 351 0.88 24.06 4.03
C ALA A 351 -0.42 23.27 4.03
N LEU A 352 -0.50 22.27 4.89
CA LEU A 352 -1.71 21.46 5.11
C LEU A 352 -1.81 21.11 6.59
N HIS A 353 -2.97 21.36 7.18
CA HIS A 353 -3.35 20.83 8.48
C HIS A 353 -4.30 19.63 8.27
N PRO A 354 -3.82 18.37 8.31
CA PRO A 354 -4.63 17.22 7.92
C PRO A 354 -5.90 17.07 8.76
N ALA A 355 -5.83 17.36 10.05
CA ALA A 355 -6.96 17.24 10.98
C ALA A 355 -8.16 18.12 10.61
N SER A 356 -7.93 19.32 10.09
CA SER A 356 -9.02 20.26 9.72
C SER A 356 -9.27 20.37 8.21
N MET A 357 -8.45 19.70 7.38
CA MET A 357 -8.54 19.82 5.91
C MET A 357 -8.79 18.46 5.26
N SER A 358 -7.75 17.65 5.05
CA SER A 358 -7.86 16.43 4.25
C SER A 358 -8.47 15.23 4.99
N HIS A 359 -8.37 15.20 6.33
CA HIS A 359 -8.81 14.08 7.17
C HIS A 359 -9.97 14.47 8.09
N ILE A 360 -10.68 15.57 7.83
CA ILE A 360 -11.80 16.05 8.66
C ILE A 360 -12.90 14.99 8.88
N ASN A 361 -13.16 14.17 7.86
CA ASN A 361 -14.18 13.12 7.90
C ASN A 361 -13.69 11.80 8.52
N ILE A 362 -12.44 11.75 9.01
CA ILE A 362 -11.86 10.56 9.63
C ILE A 362 -11.97 10.71 11.16
N PRO A 363 -12.54 9.73 11.87
CA PRO A 363 -12.65 9.76 13.33
C PRO A 363 -11.29 10.03 14.00
N LYS A 364 -11.30 10.83 15.06
CA LYS A 364 -10.07 11.28 15.75
C LYS A 364 -9.21 10.10 16.19
N GLU A 365 -9.83 9.05 16.70
CA GLU A 365 -9.16 7.86 17.20
C GLU A 365 -8.39 7.16 16.08
N VAL A 366 -8.99 7.09 14.88
CA VAL A 366 -8.34 6.51 13.68
C VAL A 366 -7.20 7.41 13.20
N ARG A 367 -7.37 8.74 13.23
CA ARG A 367 -6.29 9.67 12.89
C ARG A 367 -5.08 9.49 13.81
N LEU A 368 -5.32 9.44 15.13
CA LEU A 368 -4.27 9.25 16.12
C LEU A 368 -3.54 7.89 15.97
N GLN A 369 -4.27 6.81 15.68
CA GLN A 369 -3.66 5.51 15.40
C GLN A 369 -2.73 5.52 14.19
N ASN A 370 -2.97 6.40 13.23
CA ASN A 370 -2.14 6.59 12.04
C ASN A 370 -1.10 7.71 12.19
N GLY A 371 -0.87 8.20 13.42
CA GLY A 371 0.10 9.27 13.69
C GLY A 371 -0.33 10.67 13.24
N ILE A 372 -1.62 10.85 12.90
CA ILE A 372 -2.19 12.15 12.52
C ILE A 372 -2.81 12.78 13.77
N THR A 373 -2.01 13.57 14.48
CA THR A 373 -2.49 14.30 15.66
C THR A 373 -3.27 15.55 15.25
N ASP A 374 -4.02 16.09 16.20
CA ASP A 374 -4.80 17.31 15.99
C ASP A 374 -3.92 18.56 15.82
N GLY A 375 -2.63 18.51 16.19
CA GLY A 375 -1.69 19.61 15.98
C GLY A 375 -0.74 19.40 14.80
N LEU A 376 -0.88 18.31 14.05
CA LEU A 376 0.04 17.95 12.98
C LEU A 376 -0.12 18.87 11.78
N VAL A 377 0.94 19.58 11.39
CA VAL A 377 1.02 20.37 10.17
C VAL A 377 2.04 19.72 9.24
N ARG A 378 1.67 19.56 7.97
CA ARG A 378 2.57 19.11 6.90
C ARG A 378 2.96 20.32 6.05
N LEU A 379 4.25 20.45 5.79
CA LEU A 379 4.79 21.51 4.96
C LEU A 379 5.58 20.91 3.79
N SER A 380 5.24 21.34 2.58
CA SER A 380 6.06 21.18 1.39
C SER A 380 6.76 22.51 1.16
N VAL A 381 7.99 22.63 1.63
CA VAL A 381 8.76 23.88 1.55
C VAL A 381 9.20 24.11 0.11
N GLY A 382 8.85 25.27 -0.43
CA GLY A 382 9.12 25.69 -1.80
C GLY A 382 10.53 26.22 -2.01
N ILE A 383 10.71 27.00 -3.08
CA ILE A 383 12.00 27.57 -3.50
C ILE A 383 12.11 29.07 -3.27
N GLU A 384 11.17 29.66 -2.53
CA GLU A 384 11.14 31.08 -2.20
C GLU A 384 12.32 31.48 -1.28
N ASN A 385 12.42 32.77 -1.00
CA ASN A 385 13.32 33.25 0.05
C ASN A 385 12.88 32.68 1.40
N VAL A 386 13.77 31.93 2.05
CA VAL A 386 13.49 31.23 3.29
C VAL A 386 13.06 32.14 4.43
N GLN A 387 13.52 33.40 4.45
CA GLN A 387 13.14 34.35 5.49
C GLN A 387 11.67 34.76 5.38
N ASP A 388 11.13 34.84 4.16
CA ASP A 388 9.72 35.17 3.95
C ASP A 388 8.82 33.99 4.39
N ILE A 389 9.25 32.75 4.13
CA ILE A 389 8.58 31.54 4.62
C ILE A 389 8.57 31.50 6.15
N ILE A 390 9.72 31.74 6.78
CA ILE A 390 9.85 31.73 8.25
C ILE A 390 9.00 32.84 8.86
N ALA A 391 9.05 34.07 8.31
CA ALA A 391 8.27 35.19 8.83
C ALA A 391 6.76 34.95 8.73
N ASP A 392 6.29 34.31 7.66
CA ASP A 392 4.86 33.97 7.50
C ASP A 392 4.42 32.89 8.51
N LEU A 393 5.26 31.86 8.72
CA LEU A 393 5.02 30.84 9.74
C LEU A 393 5.03 31.45 11.15
N GLU A 394 6.01 32.29 11.47
CA GLU A 394 6.13 32.97 12.76
C GLU A 394 4.93 33.88 13.03
N GLY A 395 4.51 34.67 12.04
CA GLY A 395 3.35 35.56 12.16
C GLY A 395 2.03 34.82 12.41
N GLY A 396 1.92 33.56 11.97
CA GLY A 396 0.75 32.73 12.18
C GLY A 396 0.78 31.82 13.41
N MET A 397 1.91 31.73 14.12
CA MET A 397 2.05 30.91 15.33
C MET A 397 1.77 31.72 16.58
#